data_AF-A0A4R7UBZ3-F1
#
_entry.id   AF-A0A4R7UBZ3-F1
#
_cell.length_a   1.000
_cell.length_b   1.000
_cell.length_c   1.000
_cell.angle_alpha   90.00
_cell.angle_beta   90.00
_cell.angle_gamma   90.00
#
_symmetry.space_group_name_H-M   'P 1'
#
loop_
_entity.id
_entity.type
_entity.pdbx_description
1 polymer ?
#
loop_
_entity_poly.entity_id
_entity_poly.type
_entity_poly.pdbx_seq_one_letter_code
_entity_poly.pdbx_strand_id
1 'polypeptide(L)'
;MKRVIDKVKSKNWKEISLFPKWTIKNMVMVSILIAISVSFTIVVAQIIPIVSLPTYKFSFIGLPVKIAGFIFGPVVGVFVGIVSDLLSLLFIPPAGYNPVYTVATAINGLVSGLFGIYFNQILKTAFSREFRLQRISQKLTIYAYKYKFLKDQNEFKKADVVADKLIKLNNKKKYINQNDADNLLKNIYLFASIILLTLVIASFAWFVLNSPDEIIQKGIIKNKYILLGLMSGGTSMMLFFVFLGRFFFKTKTYLTLVPIVVFSAFLELVNIPVLAYADLLSLGNKDGKDIFFWISQHILSGPVKIWFNTFVIYYTYEIISKLIYKNSNLSYK
;
A
#
# COMPACT_ATOMS: atom_id res chain seq x y z
N MET A 1 10.89 10.02 39.56
CA MET A 1 11.32 10.41 38.20
C MET A 1 11.02 9.33 37.13
N LYS A 2 11.51 8.07 37.26
CA LYS A 2 11.27 6.98 36.28
C LYS A 2 9.78 6.70 35.97
N ARG A 3 8.94 6.43 36.98
CA ARG A 3 7.49 6.12 36.78
C ARG A 3 6.72 7.17 35.98
N VAL A 4 7.01 8.46 36.14
CA VAL A 4 6.35 9.55 35.39
C VAL A 4 6.86 9.60 33.94
N ILE A 5 8.16 9.40 33.74
CA ILE A 5 8.78 9.35 32.40
C ILE A 5 8.25 8.13 31.62
N ASP A 6 8.08 6.99 32.27
CA ASP A 6 7.60 5.76 31.65
C ASP A 6 6.11 5.87 31.28
N LYS A 7 5.28 6.47 32.15
CA LYS A 7 3.86 6.73 31.88
C LYS A 7 3.62 7.75 30.76
N VAL A 8 4.55 8.68 30.56
CA VAL A 8 4.52 9.65 29.44
C VAL A 8 4.97 9.00 28.12
N LYS A 9 5.89 8.02 28.16
CA LYS A 9 6.37 7.31 26.97
C LYS A 9 5.36 6.30 26.42
N SER A 10 4.67 5.52 27.26
CA SER A 10 3.83 4.39 26.83
C SER A 10 2.52 4.78 26.12
N LYS A 11 2.08 6.04 26.21
CA LYS A 11 0.75 6.48 25.73
C LYS A 11 0.63 6.69 24.19
N ASN A 12 1.67 6.45 23.38
CA ASN A 12 1.82 7.24 22.13
C ASN A 12 2.02 6.50 20.81
N TRP A 13 1.91 5.18 20.76
CA TRP A 13 1.86 4.50 19.47
C TRP A 13 0.38 4.18 19.25
N LYS A 14 -0.24 4.80 18.22
CA LYS A 14 -1.44 4.18 17.63
C LYS A 14 -1.03 2.74 17.35
N GLU A 15 -1.71 1.76 17.94
CA GLU A 15 -1.38 0.35 17.78
C GLU A 15 -1.23 0.07 16.29
N ILE A 16 0.01 -0.09 15.80
CA ILE A 16 0.29 -0.50 14.43
C ILE A 16 -0.11 -1.97 14.42
N SER A 17 -1.38 -2.23 14.15
CA SER A 17 -1.94 -3.55 14.26
C SER A 17 -2.01 -4.17 12.87
N LEU A 18 -1.23 -5.24 12.66
CA LEU A 18 -1.45 -6.16 11.55
C LEU A 18 -2.86 -6.77 11.61
N PHE A 19 -3.41 -6.86 12.83
CA PHE A 19 -4.76 -7.30 13.14
C PHE A 19 -5.63 -6.11 13.58
N PRO A 20 -6.38 -5.47 12.67
CA PRO A 20 -7.29 -4.40 13.06
C PRO A 20 -8.34 -4.93 14.05
N LYS A 21 -8.79 -4.06 14.97
CA LYS A 21 -9.93 -4.40 15.85
C LYS A 21 -11.18 -4.60 14.98
N TRP A 22 -11.73 -5.81 15.02
CA TRP A 22 -12.97 -6.16 14.32
C TRP A 22 -14.16 -5.52 15.02
N THR A 23 -14.52 -4.31 14.59
CA THR A 23 -15.77 -3.66 14.98
C THR A 23 -16.89 -4.15 14.06
N ILE A 24 -18.14 -4.13 14.54
CA ILE A 24 -19.33 -4.48 13.73
C ILE A 24 -19.35 -3.68 12.42
N LYS A 25 -19.01 -2.39 12.50
CA LYS A 25 -18.90 -1.53 11.31
C LYS A 25 -17.86 -2.03 10.30
N ASN A 26 -16.68 -2.46 10.78
CA ASN A 26 -15.64 -3.01 9.90
C ASN A 26 -16.11 -4.33 9.28
N MET A 27 -16.78 -5.20 10.03
CA MET A 27 -17.36 -6.45 9.51
C MET A 27 -18.36 -6.18 8.37
N VAL A 28 -19.28 -5.23 8.56
CA VAL A 28 -20.27 -4.86 7.55
C VAL A 28 -19.60 -4.30 6.30
N MET A 29 -18.61 -3.41 6.44
CA MET A 29 -17.90 -2.84 5.29
C MET A 29 -17.09 -3.89 4.52
N VAL A 30 -16.45 -4.82 5.24
CA VAL A 30 -15.74 -5.96 4.63
C VAL A 30 -16.71 -6.84 3.85
N SER A 31 -17.90 -7.11 4.40
CA SER A 31 -18.94 -7.91 3.74
C SER A 31 -19.45 -7.24 2.47
N ILE A 32 -19.67 -5.92 2.51
CA ILE A 32 -20.05 -5.13 1.32
C ILE A 32 -18.94 -5.20 0.25
N LEU A 33 -17.66 -5.11 0.63
CA LEU A 33 -16.55 -5.21 -0.32
C LEU A 33 -16.45 -6.59 -0.98
N ILE A 34 -16.69 -7.67 -0.22
CA ILE A 34 -16.78 -9.03 -0.76
C ILE A 34 -17.93 -9.10 -1.77
N ALA A 35 -19.12 -8.63 -1.40
CA ALA A 35 -20.29 -8.62 -2.30
C ALA A 35 -20.02 -7.83 -3.58
N ILE A 36 -19.43 -6.63 -3.48
CA ILE A 36 -19.04 -5.82 -4.65
C ILE A 36 -18.03 -6.58 -5.53
N SER A 37 -17.02 -7.23 -4.93
CA SER A 37 -16.02 -8.00 -5.65
C SER A 37 -16.64 -9.14 -6.47
N VAL A 38 -17.53 -9.91 -5.84
CA VAL A 38 -18.21 -11.03 -6.49
C VAL A 38 -19.15 -10.53 -7.58
N SER A 39 -20.01 -9.54 -7.29
CA SER A 39 -20.96 -8.99 -8.26
C SER A 39 -20.26 -8.36 -9.47
N PHE A 40 -19.17 -7.61 -9.25
CA PHE A 40 -18.43 -6.98 -10.34
C PHE A 40 -17.84 -8.02 -11.29
N THR A 41 -17.35 -9.13 -10.74
CA THR A 41 -16.82 -10.25 -11.52
C THR A 41 -17.91 -10.92 -12.36
N ILE A 42 -19.09 -11.12 -11.78
CA ILE A 42 -20.24 -11.73 -12.47
C ILE A 42 -20.68 -10.88 -13.65
N VAL A 43 -20.90 -9.59 -13.42
CA VAL A 43 -21.36 -8.66 -14.47
C VAL A 43 -20.33 -8.55 -15.59
N VAL A 44 -19.04 -8.39 -15.26
CA VAL A 44 -17.99 -8.23 -16.27
C VAL A 44 -17.82 -9.51 -17.09
N ALA A 45 -17.90 -10.69 -16.48
CA ALA A 45 -17.80 -11.97 -17.20
C ALA A 45 -18.98 -12.20 -18.17
N GLN A 46 -20.17 -11.67 -17.86
CA GLN A 46 -21.32 -11.75 -18.77
C GLN A 46 -21.21 -10.80 -19.96
N ILE A 47 -20.61 -9.61 -19.77
CA ILE A 47 -20.46 -8.61 -20.84
C ILE A 47 -19.27 -8.94 -21.74
N ILE A 48 -18.15 -9.41 -21.16
CA ILE A 48 -16.90 -9.68 -21.87
C ILE A 48 -16.57 -11.17 -21.74
N PRO A 49 -16.92 -12.01 -22.74
CA PRO A 49 -16.70 -13.46 -22.67
C PRO A 49 -15.25 -13.87 -22.43
N ILE A 50 -14.28 -13.03 -22.83
CA ILE A 50 -12.83 -13.25 -22.60
C ILE A 50 -12.46 -13.29 -21.11
N VAL A 51 -13.29 -12.72 -20.23
CA VAL A 51 -13.08 -12.71 -18.78
C VAL A 51 -13.38 -14.06 -18.14
N SER A 52 -13.95 -15.01 -18.89
CA SER A 52 -13.99 -16.43 -18.49
C SER A 52 -12.60 -17.07 -18.37
N LEU A 53 -11.58 -16.47 -19.00
CA LEU A 53 -10.18 -16.88 -18.80
C LEU A 53 -9.70 -16.44 -17.40
N PRO A 54 -9.08 -17.33 -16.62
CA PRO A 54 -8.67 -17.06 -15.23
C PRO A 54 -7.82 -15.79 -15.04
N THR A 55 -6.92 -15.51 -15.97
CA THR A 55 -6.03 -14.34 -15.93
C THR A 55 -6.74 -12.99 -16.05
N TYR A 56 -7.77 -12.91 -16.88
CA TYR A 56 -8.54 -11.66 -17.03
C TYR A 56 -9.55 -11.50 -15.89
N LYS A 57 -10.18 -12.59 -15.43
CA LYS A 57 -11.01 -12.64 -14.21
C LYS A 57 -10.26 -12.06 -13.00
N PHE A 58 -9.00 -12.45 -12.82
CA PHE A 58 -8.14 -12.00 -11.74
C PHE A 58 -7.97 -10.48 -11.66
N SER A 59 -7.86 -9.82 -12.82
CA SER A 59 -7.62 -8.38 -12.89
C SER A 59 -8.82 -7.57 -12.37
N PHE A 60 -10.05 -8.08 -12.51
CA PHE A 60 -11.26 -7.42 -12.05
C PHE A 60 -11.64 -7.77 -10.60
N ILE A 61 -11.55 -9.05 -10.19
CA ILE A 61 -11.71 -9.45 -8.77
C ILE A 61 -10.72 -8.71 -7.88
N GLY A 62 -9.49 -8.55 -8.37
CA GLY A 62 -8.41 -7.96 -7.58
C GLY A 62 -8.68 -6.52 -7.12
N LEU A 63 -9.58 -5.75 -7.77
CA LEU A 63 -9.72 -4.32 -7.47
C LEU A 63 -10.37 -4.08 -6.09
N PRO A 64 -11.57 -4.61 -5.77
CA PRO A 64 -12.14 -4.40 -4.43
C PRO A 64 -11.32 -5.08 -3.33
N VAL A 65 -10.69 -6.22 -3.64
CA VAL A 65 -9.77 -6.93 -2.72
C VAL A 65 -8.57 -6.03 -2.36
N LYS A 66 -7.94 -5.38 -3.35
CA LYS A 66 -6.82 -4.45 -3.11
C LYS A 66 -7.26 -3.29 -2.22
N ILE A 67 -8.46 -2.76 -2.41
CA ILE A 67 -9.02 -1.66 -1.59
C ILE A 67 -9.28 -2.13 -0.16
N ALA A 68 -9.87 -3.32 0.01
CA ALA A 68 -10.11 -3.92 1.31
C ALA A 68 -8.79 -4.06 2.09
N GLY A 69 -7.76 -4.62 1.45
CA GLY A 69 -6.43 -4.71 2.02
C GLY A 69 -5.86 -3.33 2.38
N PHE A 70 -5.89 -2.37 1.46
CA PHE A 70 -5.33 -1.04 1.68
C PHE A 70 -6.00 -0.26 2.83
N ILE A 71 -7.30 -0.43 3.04
CA ILE A 71 -8.07 0.25 4.09
C ILE A 71 -8.00 -0.48 5.43
N PHE A 72 -8.26 -1.79 5.42
CA PHE A 72 -8.44 -2.58 6.64
C PHE A 72 -7.18 -3.32 7.06
N GLY A 73 -6.17 -3.42 6.20
CA GLY A 73 -4.89 -4.06 6.49
C GLY A 73 -4.73 -5.43 5.81
N PRO A 74 -3.52 -6.00 5.91
CA PRO A 74 -3.09 -7.15 5.11
C PRO A 74 -3.91 -8.42 5.39
N VAL A 75 -4.19 -8.72 6.66
CA VAL A 75 -4.93 -9.94 7.05
C VAL A 75 -6.37 -9.91 6.53
N VAL A 76 -7.04 -8.75 6.64
CA VAL A 76 -8.39 -8.57 6.09
C VAL A 76 -8.35 -8.64 4.56
N GLY A 77 -7.34 -8.07 3.93
CA GLY A 77 -7.13 -8.18 2.48
C GLY A 77 -7.00 -9.63 2.00
N VAL A 78 -6.20 -10.45 2.69
CA VAL A 78 -6.06 -11.89 2.42
C VAL A 78 -7.40 -12.60 2.55
N PHE A 79 -8.11 -12.38 3.66
CA PHE A 79 -9.40 -13.00 3.91
C PHE A 79 -10.42 -12.64 2.82
N VAL A 80 -10.53 -11.36 2.47
CA VAL A 80 -11.42 -10.88 1.40
C VAL A 80 -11.04 -11.47 0.06
N GLY A 81 -9.75 -11.58 -0.27
CA GLY A 81 -9.27 -12.19 -1.50
C GLY A 81 -9.67 -13.66 -1.64
N ILE A 82 -9.46 -14.46 -0.59
CA ILE A 82 -9.81 -15.88 -0.58
C ILE A 82 -11.32 -16.06 -0.71
N VAL A 83 -12.10 -15.38 0.15
CA VAL A 83 -13.56 -15.54 0.18
C VAL A 83 -14.20 -15.06 -1.12
N SER A 84 -13.75 -13.92 -1.67
CA SER A 84 -14.32 -13.37 -2.90
C SER A 84 -14.03 -14.27 -4.10
N ASP A 85 -12.84 -14.84 -4.18
CA ASP A 85 -12.51 -15.78 -5.25
C ASP A 85 -13.35 -17.06 -5.12
N LEU A 86 -13.39 -17.69 -3.94
CA LEU A 86 -14.19 -18.90 -3.69
C LEU A 86 -15.68 -18.70 -4.01
N LEU A 87 -16.27 -17.58 -3.58
CA LEU A 87 -17.66 -17.27 -3.91
C LEU A 87 -17.85 -17.03 -5.41
N SER A 88 -16.92 -16.35 -6.07
CA SER A 88 -17.01 -16.11 -7.52
C SER A 88 -16.94 -17.41 -8.34
N LEU A 89 -16.23 -18.44 -7.86
CA LEU A 89 -16.12 -19.74 -8.51
C LEU A 89 -17.45 -20.49 -8.51
N LEU A 90 -18.32 -20.26 -7.52
CA LEU A 90 -19.65 -20.87 -7.47
C LEU A 90 -20.57 -20.35 -8.59
N PHE A 91 -20.43 -19.08 -8.96
CA PHE A 91 -21.25 -18.46 -10.01
C PHE A 91 -20.61 -18.56 -11.40
N ILE A 92 -19.28 -18.50 -11.48
CA ILE A 92 -18.52 -18.56 -12.72
C ILE A 92 -17.44 -19.64 -12.56
N PRO A 93 -17.81 -20.92 -12.79
CA PRO A 93 -16.84 -22.00 -12.77
C PRO A 93 -15.84 -21.81 -13.92
N PRO A 94 -14.54 -21.73 -13.64
CA PRO A 94 -13.53 -21.58 -14.69
C PRO A 94 -13.35 -22.89 -15.45
N ALA A 95 -12.91 -22.81 -16.70
CA ALA A 95 -12.60 -23.98 -17.53
C ALA A 95 -11.52 -24.90 -16.90
N GLY A 96 -10.69 -24.35 -15.99
CA GLY A 96 -9.78 -25.11 -15.13
C GLY A 96 -9.56 -24.38 -13.81
N TYR A 97 -9.94 -24.98 -12.69
CA TYR A 97 -9.67 -24.44 -11.36
C TYR A 97 -8.23 -24.76 -10.94
N ASN A 98 -7.49 -23.75 -10.52
CA ASN A 98 -6.19 -23.91 -9.88
C ASN A 98 -6.16 -23.09 -8.58
N PRO A 99 -5.88 -23.70 -7.41
CA PRO A 99 -5.72 -22.98 -6.14
C PRO A 99 -4.72 -21.82 -6.20
N VAL A 100 -3.76 -21.83 -7.13
CA VAL A 100 -2.80 -20.74 -7.34
C VAL A 100 -3.51 -19.42 -7.69
N TYR A 101 -4.66 -19.43 -8.39
CA TYR A 101 -5.42 -18.20 -8.65
C TYR A 101 -6.01 -17.61 -7.37
N THR A 102 -6.50 -18.44 -6.45
CA THR A 102 -6.97 -18.01 -5.12
C THR A 102 -5.82 -17.47 -4.27
N VAL A 103 -4.63 -18.06 -4.37
CA VAL A 103 -3.42 -17.54 -3.71
C VAL A 103 -3.04 -16.18 -4.31
N ALA A 104 -3.14 -16.01 -5.62
CA ALA A 104 -2.87 -14.74 -6.26
C ALA A 104 -3.83 -13.64 -5.75
N THR A 105 -5.12 -13.96 -5.52
CA THR A 105 -6.09 -12.95 -5.06
C THR A 105 -5.85 -12.60 -3.60
N ALA A 106 -5.44 -13.59 -2.78
CA ALA A 106 -4.96 -13.36 -1.43
C ALA A 106 -3.73 -12.43 -1.39
N ILE A 107 -2.75 -12.65 -2.28
CA ILE A 107 -1.54 -11.82 -2.40
C ILE A 107 -1.92 -10.37 -2.77
N ASN A 108 -2.89 -10.17 -3.66
CA ASN A 108 -3.38 -8.83 -4.00
C ASN A 108 -3.82 -8.03 -2.75
N GLY A 109 -4.59 -8.66 -1.87
CA GLY A 109 -5.05 -8.03 -0.62
C GLY A 109 -3.94 -7.90 0.43
N LEU A 110 -3.02 -8.86 0.50
CA LEU A 110 -1.87 -8.83 1.39
C LEU A 110 -0.98 -7.62 1.09
N VAL A 111 -0.51 -7.52 -0.16
CA VAL A 111 0.45 -6.49 -0.58
C VAL A 111 -0.17 -5.11 -0.44
N SER A 112 -1.40 -4.90 -0.92
CA SER A 112 -2.04 -3.58 -0.78
C SER A 112 -2.21 -3.19 0.69
N GLY A 113 -2.48 -4.14 1.58
CA GLY A 113 -2.57 -3.89 3.02
C GLY A 113 -1.24 -3.57 3.69
N LEU A 114 -0.14 -4.22 3.29
CA LEU A 114 1.20 -3.87 3.76
C LEU A 114 1.58 -2.42 3.40
N PHE A 115 1.31 -2.02 2.15
CA PHE A 115 1.53 -0.64 1.72
C PHE A 115 0.57 0.35 2.39
N GLY A 116 -0.67 -0.05 2.66
CA GLY A 116 -1.61 0.72 3.47
C GLY A 116 -1.08 1.01 4.87
N ILE A 117 -0.53 0.00 5.56
CA ILE A 117 0.11 0.19 6.87
C ILE A 117 1.34 1.10 6.75
N TYR A 118 2.24 0.79 5.81
CA TYR A 118 3.49 1.52 5.66
C TYR A 118 3.27 3.01 5.39
N PHE A 119 2.45 3.36 4.39
CA PHE A 119 2.20 4.76 4.07
C PHE A 119 1.23 5.42 5.06
N ASN A 120 0.02 4.86 5.23
CA ASN A 120 -1.06 5.56 5.94
C ASN A 120 -0.94 5.50 7.46
N GLN A 121 -0.26 4.49 8.02
CA GLN A 121 -0.06 4.38 9.46
C GLN A 121 1.35 4.83 9.84
N ILE A 122 2.40 4.21 9.29
CA ILE A 122 3.79 4.46 9.73
C ILE A 122 4.27 5.83 9.27
N LEU A 123 4.39 6.07 7.96
CA LEU A 123 4.94 7.34 7.45
C LEU A 123 4.05 8.53 7.83
N LYS A 124 2.74 8.42 7.60
CA LYS A 124 1.80 9.50 7.95
C LYS A 124 1.87 9.86 9.42
N THR A 125 1.88 8.88 10.33
CA THR A 125 1.91 9.18 11.77
C THR A 125 3.27 9.74 12.17
N ALA A 126 4.38 9.12 11.75
CA ALA A 126 5.74 9.51 12.13
C ALA A 126 6.09 10.95 11.71
N PHE A 127 5.58 11.39 10.56
CA PHE A 127 5.85 12.71 10.00
C PHE A 127 4.70 13.71 10.16
N SER A 128 3.59 13.33 10.80
CA SER A 128 2.46 14.22 11.10
C SER A 128 2.85 15.38 12.03
N ARG A 129 2.16 16.51 11.87
CA ARG A 129 2.23 17.67 12.79
C ARG A 129 1.88 17.27 14.22
N GLU A 130 0.83 16.49 14.40
CA GLU A 130 0.34 16.03 15.71
C GLU A 130 1.43 15.28 16.47
N PHE A 131 2.08 14.31 15.83
CA PHE A 131 3.15 13.54 16.45
C PHE A 131 4.36 14.40 16.84
N ARG A 132 4.72 15.37 16.00
CA ARG A 132 5.80 16.32 16.31
C ARG A 132 5.47 17.22 17.50
N LEU A 133 4.27 17.78 17.52
CA LEU A 133 3.78 18.61 18.63
C LEU A 133 3.72 17.80 19.92
N GLN A 134 3.23 16.57 19.85
CA GLN A 134 3.17 15.65 20.98
C GLN A 134 4.56 15.34 21.52
N ARG A 135 5.53 14.98 20.66
CA ARG A 135 6.92 14.72 21.07
C ARG A 135 7.56 15.94 21.73
N ILE A 136 7.28 17.16 21.26
CA ILE A 136 7.78 18.38 21.91
C ILE A 136 7.06 18.61 23.25
N SER A 137 5.74 18.42 23.33
CA SER A 137 4.97 18.58 24.57
C SER A 137 5.46 17.63 25.68
N GLN A 138 5.86 16.41 25.32
CA GLN A 138 6.44 15.45 26.26
C GLN A 138 7.80 15.91 26.77
N LYS A 139 8.67 16.38 25.87
CA LYS A 139 9.97 16.95 26.28
C LYS A 139 9.76 18.15 27.21
N LEU A 140 8.82 19.04 26.89
CA LEU A 140 8.46 20.16 27.75
C LEU A 140 8.02 19.69 29.15
N THR A 141 7.17 18.67 29.22
CA THR A 141 6.70 18.10 30.50
C THR A 141 7.87 17.53 31.33
N ILE A 142 8.79 16.80 30.68
CA ILE A 142 9.97 16.22 31.34
C ILE A 142 10.91 17.32 31.84
N TYR A 143 11.20 18.33 31.02
CA TYR A 143 12.08 19.44 31.40
C TYR A 143 11.44 20.32 32.47
N ALA A 144 10.12 20.53 32.44
CA ALA A 144 9.39 21.26 33.49
C ALA A 144 9.50 20.54 34.85
N TYR A 145 9.35 19.21 34.85
CA TYR A 145 9.52 18.42 36.07
C TYR A 145 10.98 18.44 36.57
N LYS A 146 11.94 18.34 35.65
CA LYS A 146 13.38 18.42 36.00
C LYS A 146 13.76 19.80 36.56
N TYR A 147 13.23 20.87 35.99
CA TYR A 147 13.40 22.23 36.49
C TYR A 147 12.88 22.36 37.92
N LYS A 148 11.64 21.90 38.18
CA LYS A 148 11.03 21.93 39.51
C LYS A 148 11.89 21.16 40.53
N PHE A 149 12.30 19.94 40.18
CA PHE A 149 13.15 19.11 41.04
C PHE A 149 14.49 19.77 41.40
N LEU A 150 15.18 20.42 40.44
CA LEU A 150 16.45 21.11 40.70
C LEU A 150 16.27 22.38 41.54
N LYS A 151 15.15 23.08 41.36
CA LYS A 151 14.79 24.23 42.19
C LYS A 151 14.52 23.81 43.63
N ASP A 152 13.83 22.69 43.83
CA ASP A 152 13.55 22.12 45.16
C ASP A 152 14.85 21.68 45.88
N GLN A 153 15.91 21.35 45.14
CA GLN A 153 17.24 21.00 45.67
C GLN A 153 18.19 22.21 45.85
N ASN A 154 17.72 23.43 45.62
CA ASN A 154 18.54 24.66 45.64
C ASN A 154 19.71 24.68 44.64
N GLU A 155 19.69 23.84 43.61
CA GLU A 155 20.72 23.81 42.55
C GLU A 155 20.43 24.84 41.43
N PHE A 156 20.38 26.13 41.77
CA PHE A 156 19.90 27.20 40.87
C PHE A 156 20.64 27.27 39.52
N LYS A 157 21.98 27.15 39.51
CA LYS A 157 22.76 27.16 38.26
C LYS A 157 22.32 26.06 37.29
N LYS A 158 22.02 24.86 37.78
CA LYS A 158 21.55 23.75 36.93
C LYS A 158 20.09 23.92 36.53
N ALA A 159 19.28 24.54 37.39
CA ALA A 159 17.89 24.87 37.09
C ALA A 159 17.79 25.88 35.93
N ASP A 160 18.62 26.92 35.90
CA ASP A 160 18.62 27.93 34.83
C ASP A 160 18.97 27.33 33.46
N VAL A 161 19.98 26.44 33.41
CA VAL A 161 20.33 25.70 32.17
C VAL A 161 19.15 24.86 31.66
N VAL A 162 18.33 24.32 32.57
CA VAL A 162 17.12 23.57 32.21
C VAL A 162 16.00 24.52 31.76
N ALA A 163 15.86 25.69 32.38
CA ALA A 163 14.89 26.71 31.99
C ALA A 163 15.15 27.22 30.56
N ASP A 164 16.40 27.49 30.20
CA ASP A 164 16.78 27.87 28.84
C ASP A 164 16.39 26.80 27.80
N LYS A 165 16.63 25.54 28.12
CA LYS A 165 16.21 24.41 27.26
C LYS A 165 14.70 24.34 27.11
N LEU A 166 13.95 24.63 28.18
CA LEU A 166 12.50 24.66 28.18
C LEU A 166 11.98 25.81 27.29
N ILE A 167 12.52 27.02 27.43
CA ILE A 167 12.17 28.20 26.61
C ILE A 167 12.45 27.91 25.14
N LYS A 168 13.64 27.40 24.80
CA LYS A 168 14.01 27.02 23.42
C LYS A 168 13.03 26.00 22.82
N LEU A 169 12.64 24.98 23.58
CA LEU A 169 11.66 23.99 23.14
C LEU A 169 10.26 24.57 22.97
N ASN A 170 9.84 25.48 23.85
CA ASN A 170 8.53 26.10 23.78
C ASN A 170 8.43 27.05 22.58
N ASN A 171 9.49 27.82 22.30
CA ASN A 171 9.59 28.64 21.10
C ASN A 171 9.53 27.75 19.85
N LYS A 172 10.29 26.66 19.81
CA LYS A 172 10.25 25.70 18.69
C LYS A 172 8.86 25.13 18.44
N LYS A 173 8.05 24.90 19.49
CA LYS A 173 6.65 24.43 19.36
C LYS A 173 5.78 25.41 18.56
N LYS A 174 5.98 26.73 18.75
CA LYS A 174 5.19 27.78 18.08
C LYS A 174 5.43 27.82 16.56
N TYR A 175 6.64 27.49 16.10
CA TYR A 175 7.01 27.52 14.68
C TYR A 175 6.61 26.26 13.90
N ILE A 176 5.89 25.30 14.49
CA ILE A 176 5.43 24.11 13.76
C ILE A 176 4.12 24.42 13.04
N ASN A 177 4.27 24.90 11.80
CA ASN A 177 3.18 25.18 10.89
C ASN A 177 2.65 23.91 10.23
N GLN A 178 1.38 23.96 9.81
CA GLN A 178 0.72 22.84 9.11
C GLN A 178 1.26 22.67 7.69
N ASN A 179 1.51 23.77 6.98
CA ASN A 179 2.03 23.75 5.61
C ASN A 179 3.41 23.07 5.53
N ASP A 180 4.28 23.32 6.51
CA ASP A 180 5.62 22.72 6.55
C ASP A 180 5.55 21.21 6.84
N ALA A 181 4.63 20.79 7.70
CA ALA A 181 4.39 19.37 7.97
C ALA A 181 3.85 18.66 6.73
N ASP A 182 2.90 19.27 6.01
CA ASP A 182 2.32 18.73 4.78
C ASP A 182 3.35 18.63 3.65
N ASN A 183 4.17 19.67 3.47
CA ASN A 183 5.26 19.68 2.49
C ASN A 183 6.31 18.61 2.79
N LEU A 184 6.70 18.48 4.05
CA LEU A 184 7.63 17.44 4.46
C LEU A 184 7.04 16.04 4.24
N LEU A 185 5.75 15.85 4.57
CA LEU A 185 5.08 14.56 4.37
C LEU A 185 5.02 14.18 2.89
N LYS A 186 4.73 15.14 2.00
CA LYS A 186 4.82 14.93 0.54
C LYS A 186 6.23 14.51 0.12
N ASN A 187 7.27 15.17 0.64
CA ASN A 187 8.66 14.84 0.29
C ASN A 187 9.06 13.44 0.78
N ILE A 188 8.61 13.03 1.97
CA ILE A 188 8.84 11.67 2.49
C ILE A 188 8.12 10.63 1.61
N TYR A 189 6.88 10.88 1.21
CA TYR A 189 6.14 9.99 0.33
C TYR A 189 6.84 9.87 -1.03
N LEU A 190 7.29 10.99 -1.60
CA LEU A 190 8.06 11.01 -2.84
C LEU A 190 9.34 10.17 -2.70
N PHE A 191 10.15 10.41 -1.68
CA PHE A 191 11.40 9.69 -1.47
C PHE A 191 11.17 8.18 -1.30
N ALA A 192 10.21 7.79 -0.46
CA ALA A 192 9.84 6.39 -0.27
C ALA A 192 9.37 5.74 -1.58
N SER A 193 8.54 6.45 -2.35
CA SER A 193 8.03 5.94 -3.62
C SER A 193 9.11 5.77 -4.69
N ILE A 194 10.07 6.70 -4.79
CA ILE A 194 11.19 6.59 -5.74
C ILE A 194 11.98 5.33 -5.43
N ILE A 195 12.37 5.13 -4.17
CA ILE A 195 13.13 3.94 -3.74
C ILE A 195 12.38 2.65 -4.13
N LEU A 196 11.09 2.56 -3.79
CA LEU A 196 10.29 1.36 -4.02
C LEU A 196 10.07 1.09 -5.51
N LEU A 197 9.80 2.12 -6.32
CA LEU A 197 9.61 1.98 -7.77
C LEU A 197 10.92 1.64 -8.48
N THR A 198 12.04 2.25 -8.07
CA THR A 198 13.37 1.90 -8.59
C THR A 198 13.73 0.46 -8.24
N LEU A 199 13.37 -0.02 -7.04
CA LEU A 199 13.57 -1.43 -6.67
C LEU A 199 12.75 -2.39 -7.55
N VAL A 200 11.53 -2.02 -7.93
CA VAL A 200 10.71 -2.80 -8.89
C VAL A 200 11.39 -2.85 -10.27
N ILE A 201 11.83 -1.71 -10.79
CA ILE A 201 12.54 -1.63 -12.08
C ILE A 201 13.84 -2.46 -12.03
N ALA A 202 14.61 -2.36 -10.94
CA ALA A 202 15.82 -3.13 -10.74
C ALA A 202 15.54 -4.65 -10.68
N SER A 203 14.42 -5.05 -10.07
CA SER A 203 14.00 -6.46 -10.02
C SER A 203 13.66 -7.00 -11.41
N PHE A 204 12.97 -6.21 -12.24
CA PHE A 204 12.73 -6.56 -13.65
C PHE A 204 14.02 -6.64 -14.46
N ALA A 205 14.91 -5.66 -14.31
CA ALA A 205 16.21 -5.66 -14.98
C ALA A 205 17.04 -6.88 -14.58
N TRP A 206 17.12 -7.19 -13.28
CA TRP A 206 17.83 -8.35 -12.78
C TRP A 206 17.25 -9.66 -13.33
N PHE A 207 15.92 -9.81 -13.34
CA PHE A 207 15.26 -11.00 -13.88
C PHE A 207 15.54 -11.18 -15.38
N VAL A 208 15.35 -10.14 -16.18
CA VAL A 208 15.53 -10.22 -17.64
C VAL A 208 17.00 -10.40 -17.99
N LEU A 209 17.91 -9.61 -17.41
CA LEU A 209 19.35 -9.66 -17.74
C LEU A 209 20.00 -11.00 -17.41
N ASN A 210 19.62 -11.63 -16.30
CA ASN A 210 20.14 -12.94 -15.91
C ASN A 210 19.45 -14.14 -16.61
N SER A 211 18.37 -13.90 -17.36
CA SER A 211 17.70 -14.97 -18.10
C SER A 211 18.49 -15.36 -19.36
N PRO A 212 18.76 -16.67 -19.60
CA PRO A 212 19.41 -17.16 -20.82
C PRO A 212 18.60 -16.84 -22.08
N ASP A 213 19.28 -16.49 -23.17
CA ASP A 213 18.63 -16.07 -24.42
C ASP A 213 17.78 -17.18 -25.05
N GLU A 214 18.17 -18.45 -24.88
CA GLU A 214 17.40 -19.62 -25.34
C GLU A 214 15.99 -19.69 -24.73
N ILE A 215 15.85 -19.29 -23.47
CA ILE A 215 14.56 -19.28 -22.77
C ILE A 215 13.74 -18.07 -23.23
N ILE A 216 14.39 -16.93 -23.44
CA ILE A 216 13.73 -15.70 -23.90
C ILE A 216 13.15 -15.87 -25.30
N GLN A 217 13.85 -16.60 -26.18
CA GLN A 217 13.39 -16.88 -27.55
C GLN A 217 12.12 -17.74 -27.61
N LYS A 218 11.78 -18.48 -26.55
CA LYS A 218 10.51 -19.22 -26.43
C LYS A 218 9.33 -18.30 -26.08
N GLY A 219 9.60 -17.07 -25.67
CA GLY A 219 8.59 -16.07 -25.39
C GLY A 219 8.00 -15.44 -26.65
N ILE A 220 6.89 -14.74 -26.48
CA ILE A 220 6.28 -13.92 -27.56
C ILE A 220 7.25 -12.80 -27.98
N ILE A 221 7.98 -12.23 -27.02
CA ILE A 221 8.97 -11.18 -27.25
C ILE A 221 10.36 -11.80 -27.23
N LYS A 222 10.94 -11.94 -28.42
CA LYS A 222 12.25 -12.60 -28.60
C LYS A 222 13.44 -11.70 -28.23
N ASN A 223 13.24 -10.38 -28.20
CA ASN A 223 14.30 -9.42 -27.90
C ASN A 223 14.28 -9.03 -26.41
N LYS A 224 15.38 -9.35 -25.73
CA LYS A 224 15.63 -9.10 -24.31
C LYS A 224 15.47 -7.64 -23.88
N TYR A 225 15.97 -6.70 -24.69
CA TYR A 225 15.90 -5.27 -24.38
C TYR A 225 14.49 -4.71 -24.59
N ILE A 226 13.75 -5.22 -25.58
CA ILE A 226 12.35 -4.86 -25.80
C ILE A 226 11.49 -5.39 -24.65
N LEU A 227 11.74 -6.63 -24.20
CA LEU A 227 11.07 -7.21 -23.04
C LEU A 227 11.31 -6.35 -21.78
N LEU A 228 12.56 -5.99 -21.51
CA LEU A 228 12.92 -5.13 -20.38
C LEU A 228 12.24 -3.75 -20.47
N GLY A 229 12.21 -3.16 -21.67
CA GLY A 229 11.53 -1.89 -21.93
C GLY A 229 10.03 -1.98 -21.63
N LEU A 230 9.36 -3.07 -22.02
CA LEU A 230 7.95 -3.29 -21.72
C LEU A 230 7.69 -3.52 -20.23
N MET A 231 8.49 -4.35 -19.55
CA MET A 231 8.35 -4.61 -18.12
C MET A 231 8.56 -3.36 -17.27
N SER A 232 9.59 -2.58 -17.59
CA SER A 232 9.94 -1.37 -16.85
C SER A 232 9.11 -0.15 -17.26
N GLY A 233 8.61 -0.07 -18.50
CA GLY A 233 7.98 1.12 -19.08
C GLY A 233 6.82 1.67 -18.25
N GLY A 234 5.90 0.80 -17.84
CA GLY A 234 4.78 1.20 -16.98
C GLY A 234 5.24 1.77 -15.63
N THR A 235 6.20 1.10 -14.99
CA THR A 235 6.76 1.52 -13.69
C THR A 235 7.58 2.80 -13.80
N SER A 236 8.34 2.98 -14.89
CA SER A 236 9.09 4.20 -15.18
C SER A 236 8.16 5.40 -15.38
N MET A 237 7.05 5.21 -16.10
CA MET A 237 6.03 6.24 -16.26
C MET A 237 5.40 6.62 -14.91
N MET A 238 5.20 5.65 -14.01
CA MET A 238 4.72 5.90 -12.65
C MET A 238 5.72 6.67 -11.79
N LEU A 239 7.02 6.39 -11.92
CA LEU A 239 8.07 7.14 -11.23
C LEU A 239 8.02 8.61 -11.64
N PHE A 240 7.93 8.89 -12.94
CA PHE A 240 7.77 10.24 -13.46
C PHE A 240 6.47 10.90 -12.97
N PHE A 241 5.36 10.17 -12.98
CA PHE A 241 4.07 10.65 -12.49
C PHE A 241 4.09 11.04 -11.01
N VAL A 242 4.72 10.23 -10.14
CA VAL A 242 4.82 10.53 -8.71
C VAL A 242 5.73 11.73 -8.46
N PHE A 243 6.78 11.88 -9.26
CA PHE A 243 7.64 13.06 -9.23
C PHE A 243 6.89 14.32 -9.65
N LEU A 244 6.22 14.34 -10.81
CA LEU A 244 5.44 15.49 -11.25
C LEU A 244 4.27 15.79 -10.30
N GLY A 245 3.56 14.75 -9.86
CA GLY A 245 2.42 14.86 -8.97
C GLY A 245 2.74 15.61 -7.66
N ARG A 246 4.01 15.64 -7.24
CA ARG A 246 4.47 16.43 -6.09
C ARG A 246 4.16 17.91 -6.24
N PHE A 247 4.27 18.44 -7.45
CA PHE A 247 4.12 19.86 -7.77
C PHE A 247 2.68 20.20 -8.16
N PHE A 248 1.99 19.31 -8.88
CA PHE A 248 0.65 19.58 -9.42
C PHE A 248 -0.49 19.22 -8.45
N PHE A 249 -0.35 18.20 -7.61
CA PHE A 249 -1.48 17.72 -6.79
C PHE A 249 -1.59 18.36 -5.40
N LYS A 250 -2.83 18.54 -4.96
CA LYS A 250 -3.18 18.90 -3.57
C LYS A 250 -2.64 17.83 -2.62
N THR A 251 -2.25 18.23 -1.40
CA THR A 251 -1.66 17.34 -0.39
C THR A 251 -2.49 16.10 -0.13
N LYS A 252 -3.81 16.25 0.09
CA LYS A 252 -4.70 15.12 0.36
C LYS A 252 -4.72 14.11 -0.80
N THR A 253 -4.81 14.60 -2.04
CA THR A 253 -4.82 13.77 -3.24
C THR A 253 -3.50 13.04 -3.41
N TYR A 254 -2.38 13.77 -3.31
CA TYR A 254 -1.04 13.20 -3.44
C TYR A 254 -0.77 12.08 -2.42
N LEU A 255 -1.07 12.32 -1.15
CA LEU A 255 -0.86 11.33 -0.09
C LEU A 255 -1.77 10.11 -0.17
N THR A 256 -2.85 10.19 -0.95
CA THR A 256 -3.75 9.05 -1.21
C THR A 256 -3.32 8.28 -2.45
N LEU A 257 -2.92 9.00 -3.50
CA LEU A 257 -2.57 8.46 -4.81
C LEU A 257 -1.22 7.74 -4.81
N VAL A 258 -0.18 8.32 -4.19
CA VAL A 258 1.18 7.77 -4.22
C VAL A 258 1.26 6.34 -3.68
N PRO A 259 0.67 6.00 -2.51
CA PRO A 259 0.69 4.62 -2.04
C PRO A 259 0.04 3.65 -3.04
N ILE A 260 -1.06 4.07 -3.69
CA ILE A 260 -1.79 3.28 -4.69
C ILE A 260 -0.93 3.00 -5.92
N VAL A 261 -0.23 4.01 -6.43
CA VAL A 261 0.73 3.86 -7.53
C VAL A 261 1.82 2.84 -7.16
N VAL A 262 2.44 3.02 -5.98
CA VAL A 262 3.58 2.19 -5.55
C VAL A 262 3.17 0.73 -5.38
N PHE A 263 2.08 0.45 -4.67
CA PHE A 263 1.68 -0.95 -4.49
C PHE A 263 1.15 -1.57 -5.78
N SER A 264 0.60 -0.79 -6.71
CA SER A 264 0.15 -1.31 -8.01
C SER A 264 1.33 -1.78 -8.86
N ALA A 265 2.44 -1.03 -8.87
CA ALA A 265 3.67 -1.45 -9.53
C ALA A 265 4.27 -2.70 -8.86
N PHE A 266 4.31 -2.73 -7.52
CA PHE A 266 4.82 -3.90 -6.78
C PHE A 266 3.96 -5.15 -7.01
N LEU A 267 2.64 -4.99 -7.08
CA LEU A 267 1.73 -6.10 -7.39
C LEU A 267 1.96 -6.68 -8.77
N GLU A 268 2.31 -5.87 -9.77
CA GLU A 268 2.59 -6.41 -11.10
C GLU A 268 3.86 -7.27 -11.09
N LEU A 269 4.90 -6.85 -10.37
CA LEU A 269 6.11 -7.63 -10.16
C LEU A 269 5.80 -9.01 -9.55
N VAL A 270 4.91 -9.07 -8.56
CA VAL A 270 4.54 -10.33 -7.89
C VAL A 270 3.56 -11.16 -8.73
N ASN A 271 2.61 -10.52 -9.41
CA ASN A 271 1.55 -11.21 -10.12
C ASN A 271 2.01 -11.85 -11.45
N ILE A 272 2.98 -11.25 -12.16
CA ILE A 272 3.49 -11.82 -13.42
C ILE A 272 3.93 -13.30 -13.24
N PRO A 273 4.83 -13.66 -12.32
CA PRO A 273 5.26 -15.05 -12.17
C PRO A 273 4.15 -15.95 -11.61
N VAL A 274 3.35 -15.46 -10.68
CA VAL A 274 2.28 -16.26 -10.04
C VAL A 274 1.19 -16.62 -11.06
N LEU A 275 0.74 -15.66 -11.86
CA LEU A 275 -0.28 -15.91 -12.88
C LEU A 275 0.27 -16.73 -14.05
N ALA A 276 1.51 -16.48 -14.47
CA ALA A 276 2.14 -17.31 -15.50
C ALA A 276 2.26 -18.77 -15.07
N TYR A 277 2.59 -19.03 -13.80
CA TYR A 277 2.62 -20.38 -13.25
C TYR A 277 1.22 -21.01 -13.14
N ALA A 278 0.22 -20.22 -12.74
CA ALA A 278 -1.17 -20.68 -12.69
C ALA A 278 -1.69 -21.08 -14.08
N ASP A 279 -1.40 -20.28 -15.11
CA ASP A 279 -1.77 -20.52 -16.49
C ASP A 279 -1.04 -21.73 -17.10
N LEU A 280 0.24 -21.89 -16.80
CA LEU A 280 1.00 -23.09 -17.20
C LEU A 280 0.35 -24.37 -16.67
N LEU A 281 -0.10 -24.38 -15.41
CA LEU A 281 -0.72 -25.54 -14.78
C LEU A 281 -2.14 -25.82 -15.26
N SER A 282 -2.88 -24.78 -15.67
CA SER A 282 -4.29 -24.88 -16.05
C SER A 282 -4.50 -25.07 -17.56
N LEU A 283 -3.71 -24.41 -18.39
CA LEU A 283 -3.87 -24.34 -19.85
C LEU A 283 -2.66 -24.89 -20.62
N GLY A 284 -1.49 -25.00 -19.98
CA GLY A 284 -0.25 -25.45 -20.61
C GLY A 284 0.04 -26.95 -20.47
N ASN A 285 1.11 -27.39 -21.13
CA ASN A 285 1.69 -28.71 -20.86
C ASN A 285 2.49 -28.63 -19.55
N LYS A 286 2.21 -29.52 -18.59
CA LYS A 286 2.79 -29.54 -17.24
C LYS A 286 4.34 -29.66 -17.17
N ASP A 287 5.01 -29.73 -18.32
CA ASP A 287 6.45 -29.90 -18.48
C ASP A 287 7.29 -28.63 -18.21
N GLY A 288 6.68 -27.49 -17.84
CA GLY A 288 7.41 -26.29 -17.38
C GLY A 288 8.22 -25.54 -18.45
N LYS A 289 8.45 -26.16 -19.61
CA LYS A 289 9.27 -25.64 -20.73
C LYS A 289 8.69 -24.36 -21.34
N ASP A 290 7.39 -24.12 -21.17
CA ASP A 290 6.65 -23.00 -21.78
C ASP A 290 6.34 -21.87 -20.78
N ILE A 291 6.89 -21.90 -19.55
CA ILE A 291 6.59 -20.86 -18.54
C ILE A 291 6.93 -19.44 -19.02
N PHE A 292 7.98 -19.30 -19.83
CA PHE A 292 8.41 -18.01 -20.35
C PHE A 292 7.45 -17.44 -21.41
N PHE A 293 6.73 -18.31 -22.14
CA PHE A 293 5.66 -17.90 -23.04
C PHE A 293 4.55 -17.19 -22.26
N TRP A 294 4.08 -17.82 -21.18
CA TRP A 294 3.07 -17.24 -20.30
C TRP A 294 3.55 -15.95 -19.63
N ILE A 295 4.78 -15.91 -19.11
CA ILE A 295 5.39 -14.69 -18.57
C ILE A 295 5.36 -13.57 -19.62
N SER A 296 5.77 -13.86 -20.85
CA SER A 296 5.77 -12.88 -21.96
C SER A 296 4.37 -12.36 -22.29
N GLN A 297 3.35 -13.23 -22.24
CA GLN A 297 1.95 -12.83 -22.46
C GLN A 297 1.48 -11.84 -21.40
N HIS A 298 1.78 -12.09 -20.12
CA HIS A 298 1.42 -11.18 -19.03
C HIS A 298 2.12 -9.82 -19.17
N ILE A 299 3.40 -9.82 -19.54
CA ILE A 299 4.22 -8.61 -19.71
C ILE A 299 3.66 -7.67 -20.78
N LEU A 300 3.13 -8.20 -21.90
CA LEU A 300 2.57 -7.38 -22.98
C LEU A 300 1.46 -6.44 -22.49
N SER A 301 0.60 -6.93 -21.58
CA SER A 301 -0.49 -6.14 -21.00
C SER A 301 -0.07 -5.29 -19.80
N GLY A 302 1.13 -5.52 -19.26
CA GLY A 302 1.63 -4.94 -18.01
C GLY A 302 1.50 -3.42 -17.94
N PRO A 303 2.11 -2.63 -18.86
CA PRO A 303 2.06 -1.17 -18.80
C PRO A 303 0.64 -0.59 -18.70
N VAL A 304 -0.29 -1.10 -19.50
CA VAL A 304 -1.69 -0.64 -19.51
C VAL A 304 -2.40 -1.06 -18.22
N LYS A 305 -2.20 -2.30 -17.80
CA LYS A 305 -2.82 -2.90 -16.62
C LYS A 305 -2.44 -2.17 -15.32
N ILE A 306 -1.18 -1.76 -15.15
CA ILE A 306 -0.76 -1.05 -13.93
C ILE A 306 -1.47 0.31 -13.82
N TRP A 307 -1.60 1.05 -14.93
CA TRP A 307 -2.32 2.33 -14.97
C TRP A 307 -3.81 2.16 -14.74
N PHE A 308 -4.44 1.22 -15.45
CA PHE A 308 -5.85 0.90 -15.26
C PHE A 308 -6.16 0.58 -13.80
N ASN A 309 -5.35 -0.31 -13.19
CA ASN A 309 -5.48 -0.65 -11.77
C ASN A 309 -5.35 0.58 -10.87
N THR A 310 -4.36 1.43 -11.11
CA THR A 310 -4.13 2.64 -10.30
C THR A 310 -5.34 3.59 -10.35
N PHE A 311 -5.88 3.86 -11.54
CA PHE A 311 -7.01 4.77 -11.70
C PHE A 311 -8.26 4.23 -11.02
N VAL A 312 -8.63 2.98 -11.30
CA VAL A 312 -9.83 2.38 -10.73
C VAL A 312 -9.74 2.36 -9.22
N ILE A 313 -8.62 1.89 -8.67
CA ILE A 313 -8.42 1.82 -7.21
C ILE A 313 -8.47 3.20 -6.58
N TYR A 314 -7.87 4.22 -7.19
CA TYR A 314 -7.92 5.58 -6.67
C TYR A 314 -9.36 6.12 -6.56
N TYR A 315 -10.14 6.04 -7.63
CA TYR A 315 -11.51 6.55 -7.64
C TYR A 315 -12.42 5.75 -6.69
N THR A 316 -12.31 4.43 -6.70
CA THR A 316 -13.10 3.59 -5.80
C THR A 316 -12.71 3.84 -4.35
N TYR A 317 -11.42 3.98 -4.02
CA TYR A 317 -10.97 4.36 -2.69
C TYR A 317 -11.53 5.73 -2.28
N GLU A 318 -11.55 6.71 -3.18
CA GLU A 318 -12.07 8.04 -2.85
C GLU A 318 -13.55 8.01 -2.46
N ILE A 319 -14.34 7.13 -3.08
CA ILE A 319 -15.76 6.93 -2.76
C ILE A 319 -15.90 6.17 -1.43
N ILE A 320 -15.25 5.01 -1.33
CA ILE A 320 -15.42 4.08 -0.20
C ILE A 320 -14.85 4.67 1.10
N SER A 321 -13.68 5.31 1.04
CA SER A 321 -13.07 5.92 2.22
C SER A 321 -13.95 7.00 2.82
N LYS A 322 -14.65 7.80 2.00
CA LYS A 322 -15.62 8.79 2.49
C LYS A 322 -16.77 8.13 3.26
N LEU A 323 -17.27 6.99 2.79
CA LEU A 323 -18.34 6.24 3.46
C LEU A 323 -17.86 5.65 4.80
N ILE A 324 -16.66 5.07 4.82
CA ILE A 324 -16.08 4.46 6.02
C ILE A 324 -15.81 5.53 7.08
N TYR A 325 -15.22 6.66 6.70
CA TYR A 325 -14.83 7.70 7.64
C TYR A 325 -15.92 8.75 7.91
N LYS A 326 -17.09 8.68 7.25
CA LYS A 326 -18.19 9.66 7.37
C LYS A 326 -18.56 9.99 8.82
N ASN A 327 -18.73 8.96 9.64
CA ASN A 327 -19.17 9.12 11.04
C ASN A 327 -18.01 9.08 12.05
N SER A 328 -16.75 9.11 11.59
CA SER A 328 -15.60 9.05 12.50
C SER A 328 -15.49 10.26 13.43
N ASN A 329 -16.08 11.39 13.05
CA ASN A 329 -16.18 12.61 13.86
C ASN A 329 -17.42 12.63 14.78
N LEU A 330 -18.36 11.72 14.61
CA LEU A 330 -19.61 11.63 15.39
C LEU A 330 -19.55 10.55 16.49
N SER A 331 -18.56 9.65 16.41
CA SER A 331 -18.31 8.67 17.47
C SER A 331 -17.62 9.36 18.64
N TYR A 332 -18.28 9.41 19.80
CA TYR A 332 -17.60 9.68 21.06
C TYR A 332 -16.43 8.68 21.21
N LYS A 333 -15.23 9.19 21.48
CA LYS A 333 -14.01 8.37 21.69
C LYS A 333 -13.80 8.08 23.15
#